data_AF-A0A7V9LEM2-F1
#
_entry.id   AF-A0A7V9LEM2-F1
#
_cell.length_a   1.000
_cell.length_b   1.000
_cell.length_c   1.000
_cell.angle_alpha   90.00
_cell.angle_beta   90.00
_cell.angle_gamma   90.00
#
_symmetry.space_group_name_H-M   'P 1'
#
loop_
_entity.id
_entity.type
_entity.pdbx_description
1 polymer ?
#
loop_
_entity_poly.entity_id
_entity_poly.type
_entity_poly.pdbx_seq_one_letter_code
_entity_poly.pdbx_strand_id
1 'polypeptide(L)'
;MSEVMEKEFMGKGRSKVWTYLIFMILLVIAAVIVNVVWNDPTSAREGMSTFFGLPSYTLALVLFLVGAIVFWLGLKMETDWPEGIGAFMITAAVIWGQFIIGWAKFDLGGLIVLPYLIPILTFSLLLIYAMKKSV
;
A
#
# COMPACT_ATOMS: atom_id res chain seq x y z
N MET A 1 -25.18 -15.00 11.78
CA MET A 1 -23.78 -14.68 12.15
C MET A 1 -23.01 -14.14 10.96
N SER A 2 -23.06 -14.78 9.79
CA SER A 2 -22.45 -14.29 8.55
C SER A 2 -22.95 -12.90 8.12
N GLU A 3 -24.26 -12.66 8.12
CA GLU A 3 -24.83 -11.36 7.70
C GLU A 3 -24.49 -10.19 8.65
N VAL A 4 -24.25 -10.48 9.93
CA VAL A 4 -23.86 -9.47 10.93
C VAL A 4 -22.40 -9.09 10.71
N MET A 5 -21.51 -10.08 10.56
CA MET A 5 -20.13 -9.85 10.14
C MET A 5 -20.07 -9.10 8.81
N GLU A 6 -20.87 -9.47 7.82
CA GLU A 6 -20.85 -8.84 6.51
C GLU A 6 -21.27 -7.36 6.57
N LYS A 7 -22.23 -7.00 7.43
CA LYS A 7 -22.62 -5.60 7.65
C LYS A 7 -21.55 -4.79 8.38
N GLU A 8 -20.83 -5.43 9.29
CA GLU A 8 -19.74 -4.84 10.06
C GLU A 8 -18.47 -4.64 9.19
N PHE A 9 -18.19 -5.57 8.29
CA PHE A 9 -17.03 -5.53 7.37
C PHE A 9 -17.23 -4.74 6.07
N MET A 10 -18.46 -4.38 5.68
CA MET A 10 -18.74 -3.75 4.38
C MET A 10 -19.48 -2.39 4.48
N GLY A 11 -19.88 -1.97 5.69
CA GLY A 11 -20.61 -0.73 5.93
C GLY A 11 -21.99 -0.64 5.24
N LYS A 12 -22.73 0.45 5.48
CA LYS A 12 -24.05 0.68 4.81
C LYS A 12 -23.93 0.75 3.29
N GLY A 13 -25.04 0.61 2.56
CA GLY A 13 -25.10 0.41 1.10
C GLY A 13 -24.26 1.36 0.20
N ARG A 14 -23.95 2.60 0.61
CA ARG A 14 -23.00 3.47 -0.11
C ARG A 14 -21.54 3.06 0.07
N SER A 15 -21.16 2.52 1.24
CA SER A 15 -19.82 1.97 1.53
C SER A 15 -19.52 0.74 0.66
N LYS A 16 -20.55 -0.08 0.39
CA LYS A 16 -20.45 -1.25 -0.50
C LYS A 16 -19.98 -0.87 -1.92
N VAL A 17 -20.49 0.22 -2.48
CA VAL A 17 -20.12 0.67 -3.84
C VAL A 17 -18.65 1.07 -3.94
N TRP A 18 -18.16 1.85 -2.98
CA TRP A 18 -16.73 2.22 -2.90
C TRP A 18 -15.84 1.00 -2.69
N THR A 19 -16.33 0.05 -1.89
CA THR A 19 -15.61 -1.19 -1.63
C THR A 19 -15.42 -2.02 -2.89
N TYR A 20 -16.48 -2.22 -3.66
CA TYR A 20 -16.38 -2.92 -4.94
C TYR A 20 -15.51 -2.17 -5.95
N LEU A 21 -15.54 -0.84 -5.95
CA LEU A 21 -14.73 -0.03 -6.86
C LEU A 21 -13.24 -0.15 -6.57
N ILE A 22 -12.84 -0.11 -5.28
CA ILE A 22 -11.45 -0.32 -4.86
C ILE A 22 -11.00 -1.75 -5.17
N PHE A 23 -11.82 -2.77 -4.86
CA PHE A 23 -11.49 -4.16 -5.19
C PHE A 23 -11.35 -4.38 -6.71
N MET A 24 -12.19 -3.73 -7.53
CA MET A 24 -12.09 -3.79 -8.98
C MET A 24 -10.77 -3.19 -9.47
N ILE A 25 -10.37 -2.02 -8.95
CA ILE A 25 -9.07 -1.41 -9.28
C ILE A 25 -7.92 -2.34 -8.89
N LEU A 26 -7.96 -2.91 -7.68
CA LEU A 26 -6.93 -3.84 -7.21
C LEU A 26 -6.85 -5.09 -8.09
N LEU A 27 -7.99 -5.63 -8.51
CA LEU A 27 -8.06 -6.77 -9.43
C LEU A 27 -7.43 -6.44 -10.79
N VAL A 28 -7.71 -5.27 -11.34
CA VAL A 28 -7.10 -4.81 -12.59
C VAL A 28 -5.59 -4.67 -12.44
N ILE A 29 -5.13 -4.06 -11.35
CA ILE A 29 -3.69 -3.93 -11.05
C ILE A 29 -3.03 -5.31 -10.94
N ALA A 30 -3.63 -6.24 -10.19
CA ALA A 30 -3.12 -7.59 -10.03
C ALA A 30 -3.05 -8.34 -11.37
N ALA A 31 -4.09 -8.22 -12.21
CA ALA A 31 -4.11 -8.83 -13.53
C ALA A 31 -3.00 -8.26 -14.44
N VAL A 32 -2.76 -6.95 -14.39
CA VAL A 32 -1.66 -6.31 -15.14
C VAL A 32 -0.31 -6.84 -14.65
N ILE A 33 -0.08 -6.92 -13.35
CA ILE A 33 1.17 -7.45 -12.79
C ILE A 33 1.39 -8.90 -13.23
N VAL A 34 0.39 -9.76 -13.10
CA VAL A 34 0.49 -11.17 -13.52
C VAL A 34 0.77 -11.29 -15.01
N ASN A 35 0.09 -10.49 -15.84
CA ASN A 35 0.30 -10.49 -17.29
C ASN A 35 1.74 -10.12 -17.66
N VAL A 36 2.29 -9.08 -17.01
CA VAL A 36 3.67 -8.62 -17.24
C VAL A 36 4.68 -9.66 -16.79
N VAL A 37 4.48 -10.25 -15.60
CA VAL A 37 5.39 -11.27 -15.06
C VAL A 37 5.40 -12.52 -15.94
N TRP A 38 4.25 -12.91 -16.50
CA TRP A 38 4.15 -14.12 -17.32
C TRP A 38 4.66 -13.92 -18.75
N ASN A 39 4.35 -12.78 -19.36
CA ASN A 39 4.69 -12.52 -20.76
C ASN A 39 6.12 -12.00 -20.94
N ASP A 40 6.72 -11.40 -19.90
CA ASP A 40 8.06 -10.83 -19.98
C ASP A 40 8.84 -10.99 -18.67
N PRO A 41 9.30 -12.22 -18.34
CA PRO A 41 10.01 -12.51 -17.10
C PRO A 41 11.36 -11.78 -17.00
N THR A 42 11.96 -11.41 -18.13
CA THR A 42 13.14 -10.55 -18.24
C THR A 42 12.84 -9.13 -17.75
N SER A 43 11.75 -8.53 -18.22
CA SER A 43 11.26 -7.23 -17.74
C SER A 43 10.81 -7.26 -16.27
N ALA A 44 10.43 -8.41 -15.72
CA ALA A 44 10.17 -8.53 -14.28
C ALA A 44 11.46 -8.57 -13.43
N ARG A 45 12.54 -9.17 -13.97
CA ARG A 45 13.87 -9.20 -13.32
C ARG A 45 14.61 -7.87 -13.44
N GLU A 46 14.59 -7.24 -14.61
CA GLU A 46 15.15 -5.89 -14.87
C GLU A 46 14.20 -4.76 -14.43
N GLY A 47 12.92 -5.07 -14.23
CA GLY A 47 11.91 -4.15 -13.71
C GLY A 47 12.21 -3.64 -12.30
N MET A 48 13.07 -4.35 -11.56
CA MET A 48 13.62 -3.87 -10.30
C MET A 48 14.61 -2.70 -10.49
N SER A 49 15.30 -2.60 -11.63
CA SER A 49 16.15 -1.44 -11.96
C SER A 49 15.41 -0.36 -12.78
N THR A 50 14.37 -0.71 -13.52
CA THR A 50 13.60 0.21 -14.39
C THR A 50 12.16 -0.26 -14.53
N PHE A 51 11.23 0.33 -13.80
CA PHE A 51 9.81 -0.05 -13.83
C PHE A 51 9.18 0.38 -15.17
N PHE A 52 8.88 -0.55 -16.09
CA PHE A 52 8.37 -0.23 -17.44
C PHE A 52 9.23 0.80 -18.22
N GLY A 53 10.55 0.75 -18.06
CA GLY A 53 11.46 1.74 -18.66
C GLY A 53 11.46 3.12 -17.97
N LEU A 54 10.70 3.28 -16.89
CA LEU A 54 10.71 4.45 -16.02
C LEU A 54 11.70 4.25 -14.87
N PRO A 55 12.18 5.34 -14.24
CA PRO A 55 13.12 5.27 -13.12
C PRO A 55 12.62 4.35 -11.99
N SER A 56 13.54 3.66 -11.29
CA SER A 56 13.21 2.68 -10.24
C SER A 56 12.33 3.24 -9.09
N TYR A 57 12.42 4.55 -8.80
CA TYR A 57 11.60 5.22 -7.81
C TYR A 57 10.12 5.39 -8.23
N THR A 58 9.80 5.20 -9.51
CA THR A 58 8.44 5.39 -10.04
C THR A 58 7.45 4.44 -9.39
N LEU A 59 7.84 3.18 -9.17
CA LEU A 59 6.99 2.20 -8.48
C LEU A 59 6.68 2.63 -7.04
N ALA A 60 7.69 3.11 -6.30
CA ALA A 60 7.48 3.67 -4.97
C ALA A 60 6.52 4.87 -5.01
N LEU A 61 6.69 5.78 -5.97
CA LEU A 61 5.83 6.95 -6.11
C LEU A 61 4.37 6.56 -6.39
N VAL A 62 4.14 5.64 -7.32
CA VAL A 62 2.79 5.18 -7.67
C VAL A 62 2.14 4.45 -6.50
N LEU A 63 2.84 3.51 -5.87
CA LEU A 63 2.33 2.79 -4.69
C LEU A 63 2.00 3.76 -3.55
N PHE A 64 2.85 4.76 -3.32
CA PHE A 64 2.61 5.78 -2.31
C PHE A 64 1.37 6.61 -2.63
N LEU A 65 1.25 7.13 -3.85
CA LEU A 65 0.13 7.99 -4.26
C LEU A 65 -1.19 7.23 -4.23
N VAL A 66 -1.24 6.03 -4.82
CA VAL A 66 -2.46 5.19 -4.82
C VAL A 66 -2.79 4.77 -3.40
N GLY A 67 -1.80 4.32 -2.63
CA GLY A 67 -1.98 3.95 -1.22
C GLY A 67 -2.50 5.11 -0.37
N ALA A 68 -1.98 6.32 -0.57
CA ALA A 68 -2.44 7.53 0.13
C ALA A 68 -3.88 7.89 -0.22
N ILE A 69 -4.27 7.78 -1.50
CA ILE A 69 -5.66 8.00 -1.93
C ILE A 69 -6.59 6.97 -1.28
N VAL A 70 -6.24 5.69 -1.35
CA VAL A 70 -7.03 4.59 -0.77
C VAL A 70 -7.15 4.75 0.75
N PHE A 71 -6.05 5.07 1.43
CA PHE A 71 -6.03 5.34 2.87
C PHE A 71 -6.95 6.52 3.23
N TRP A 72 -6.83 7.63 2.50
CA TRP A 72 -7.63 8.82 2.74
C TRP A 72 -9.12 8.62 2.47
N LEU A 73 -9.47 7.82 1.46
CA LEU A 73 -10.85 7.42 1.22
C LEU A 73 -11.35 6.49 2.33
N GLY A 74 -10.51 5.56 2.80
CA GLY A 74 -10.79 4.67 3.94
C GLY A 74 -11.19 5.43 5.20
N LEU A 75 -10.43 6.49 5.55
CA LEU A 75 -10.74 7.37 6.70
C LEU A 75 -12.13 8.02 6.65
N LYS A 76 -12.82 7.97 5.52
CA LYS A 76 -14.16 8.55 5.32
C LYS A 76 -15.25 7.50 5.19
N MET A 77 -14.90 6.22 5.25
CA MET A 77 -15.83 5.11 5.12
C MET A 77 -16.07 4.51 6.50
N GLU A 78 -17.29 4.04 6.78
CA GLU A 78 -17.64 3.29 8.02
C GLU A 78 -16.92 1.92 8.09
N THR A 79 -15.96 1.67 7.21
CA THR A 79 -15.39 0.35 6.98
C THR A 79 -13.87 0.46 6.95
N ASP A 80 -13.20 -0.30 7.81
CA ASP A 80 -11.78 -0.10 8.14
C ASP A 80 -10.79 -0.75 7.14
N TRP A 81 -11.23 -1.71 6.32
CA TRP A 81 -10.31 -2.43 5.42
C TRP A 81 -9.61 -1.57 4.35
N PRO A 82 -10.20 -0.49 3.77
CA PRO A 82 -9.47 0.36 2.82
C PRO A 82 -8.32 1.12 3.50
N GLU A 83 -8.47 1.48 4.77
CA GLU A 83 -7.39 2.09 5.56
C GLU A 83 -6.23 1.10 5.71
N GLY A 84 -6.54 -0.15 6.05
CA GLY A 84 -5.54 -1.22 6.12
C GLY A 84 -4.78 -1.41 4.81
N ILE A 85 -5.50 -1.46 3.68
CA ILE A 85 -4.87 -1.60 2.36
C ILE A 85 -4.05 -0.36 1.98
N GLY A 86 -4.59 0.83 2.20
CA GLY A 86 -3.88 2.07 1.92
C GLY A 86 -2.59 2.20 2.73
N ALA A 87 -2.64 1.90 4.04
CA ALA A 87 -1.48 1.87 4.92
C ALA A 87 -0.45 0.83 4.47
N PHE A 88 -0.91 -0.34 4.01
CA PHE A 88 -0.04 -1.39 3.48
C PHE A 88 0.67 -0.94 2.20
N MET A 89 -0.04 -0.32 1.27
CA MET A 89 0.53 0.21 0.02
C MET A 89 1.55 1.32 0.26
N ILE A 90 1.27 2.25 1.18
CA ILE A 90 2.22 3.29 1.59
C ILE A 90 3.48 2.66 2.19
N THR A 91 3.30 1.66 3.05
CA THR A 91 4.42 0.96 3.69
C THR A 91 5.26 0.18 2.66
N ALA A 92 4.61 -0.47 1.69
CA ALA A 92 5.28 -1.14 0.57
C ALA A 92 6.10 -0.14 -0.27
N ALA A 93 5.59 1.07 -0.50
CA ALA A 93 6.35 2.14 -1.16
C ALA A 93 7.58 2.56 -0.36
N VAL A 94 7.47 2.68 0.98
CA VAL A 94 8.61 2.98 1.86
C VAL A 94 9.65 1.87 1.81
N ILE A 95 9.23 0.60 1.87
CA ILE A 95 10.13 -0.56 1.72
C ILE A 95 10.87 -0.47 0.38
N TRP A 96 10.15 -0.20 -0.71
CA TRP A 96 10.75 -0.07 -2.03
C TRP A 96 11.76 1.08 -2.10
N GLY A 97 11.43 2.25 -1.53
CA GLY A 97 12.36 3.36 -1.40
C GLY A 97 13.63 2.99 -0.64
N GLN A 98 13.51 2.21 0.44
CA GLN A 98 14.68 1.73 1.19
C GLN A 98 15.54 0.75 0.40
N PHE A 99 14.93 -0.14 -0.38
CA PHE A 99 15.65 -1.02 -1.30
C PHE A 99 16.52 -0.23 -2.27
N ILE A 100 15.98 0.86 -2.85
CA ILE A 100 16.72 1.73 -3.76
C ILE A 100 17.89 2.44 -3.04
N ILE A 101 17.69 2.88 -1.80
CA ILE A 101 18.72 3.57 -1.01
C ILE A 101 19.79 2.60 -0.48
N GLY A 102 19.57 1.27 -0.59
CA GLY A 102 20.59 0.25 -0.33
C GLY A 102 20.70 -0.22 1.12
N TRP A 103 19.68 0.01 1.96
CA TRP A 103 19.61 -0.51 3.34
C TRP A 103 20.86 -0.24 4.20
N ALA A 104 21.55 0.88 3.94
CA ALA A 104 22.68 1.29 4.77
C ALA A 104 22.18 1.58 6.19
N LYS A 105 22.96 1.18 7.21
CA LYS A 105 22.69 1.58 8.59
C LYS A 105 22.82 3.10 8.66
N PHE A 106 21.74 3.76 9.09
CA PHE A 106 21.75 5.20 9.28
C PHE A 106 22.16 5.49 10.73
N ASP A 107 23.19 6.32 10.91
CA ASP A 107 23.51 6.91 12.20
C ASP A 107 22.76 8.23 12.32
N LEU A 108 21.69 8.21 13.11
CA LEU A 108 20.88 9.38 13.43
C LEU A 108 21.19 9.80 14.88
N GLY A 109 22.18 10.69 15.03
CA GLY A 109 22.52 11.26 16.34
C GLY A 109 23.09 10.25 17.35
N GLY A 110 23.86 9.26 16.90
CA GLY A 110 24.44 8.19 17.72
C GLY A 110 23.54 6.95 17.84
N LEU A 111 22.32 7.00 17.28
CA LEU A 111 21.39 5.87 17.22
C LEU A 111 21.50 5.20 15.86
N ILE A 112 21.93 3.93 15.88
CA ILE A 112 21.93 3.06 14.70
C ILE A 112 20.48 2.66 14.42
N VAL A 113 19.85 3.32 13.46
CA VAL A 113 18.51 2.95 13.00
C VAL A 113 18.64 1.84 11.97
N LEU A 114 18.09 0.69 12.32
CA LEU A 114 17.98 -0.43 11.41
C LEU A 114 16.92 -0.10 10.35
N PRO A 115 17.22 -0.19 9.04
CA PRO A 115 16.34 0.26 7.97
C PRO A 115 14.91 -0.29 8.09
N TYR A 116 14.77 -1.56 8.44
CA TYR A 116 13.49 -2.25 8.61
C TYR A 116 12.57 -1.70 9.71
N LEU A 117 13.09 -0.86 10.63
CA LEU A 117 12.23 -0.17 11.61
C LEU A 117 11.33 0.89 10.94
N ILE A 118 11.79 1.55 9.89
CA ILE A 118 11.05 2.66 9.27
C ILE A 118 9.73 2.17 8.63
N PRO A 119 9.69 1.05 7.86
CA PRO A 119 8.42 0.49 7.37
C PRO A 119 7.47 0.10 8.50
N ILE A 120 7.98 -0.56 9.55
CA ILE A 120 7.16 -1.00 10.69
C ILE A 120 6.53 0.19 11.40
N LEU A 121 7.33 1.24 11.65
CA LEU A 121 6.86 2.48 12.26
C LEU A 121 5.86 3.20 11.35
N THR A 122 6.11 3.27 10.05
CA THR A 122 5.19 3.89 9.08
C THR A 122 3.83 3.20 9.12
N PHE A 123 3.80 1.87 9.01
CA PHE A 123 2.55 1.12 9.06
C PHE A 123 1.82 1.32 10.39
N SER A 124 2.54 1.18 11.50
CA SER A 124 1.97 1.33 12.85
C SER A 124 1.39 2.72 13.09
N LEU A 125 2.10 3.78 12.67
CA LEU A 125 1.63 5.16 12.82
C LEU A 125 0.40 5.44 11.96
N LEU A 126 0.33 4.91 10.75
CA LEU A 126 -0.85 5.03 9.89
C LEU A 126 -2.05 4.32 10.50
N LEU A 127 -1.88 3.11 11.04
CA LEU A 127 -2.98 2.42 11.72
C LEU A 127 -3.42 3.14 12.99
N ILE A 128 -2.50 3.63 13.82
CA ILE A 128 -2.85 4.42 15.02
C ILE A 128 -3.62 5.68 14.62
N TYR A 129 -3.20 6.34 13.54
CA TYR A 129 -3.88 7.53 13.03
C TYR A 129 -5.27 7.19 12.50
N ALA A 130 -5.41 6.09 11.76
CA ALA A 130 -6.68 5.59 11.26
C ALA A 130 -7.65 5.28 12.41
N MET A 131 -7.21 4.54 13.43
CA MET A 131 -8.03 4.25 14.61
C MET A 131 -8.54 5.49 15.35
N LYS A 132 -7.79 6.61 15.30
CA LYS A 132 -8.20 7.87 15.92
C LYS A 132 -9.14 8.73 15.07
N LYS A 133 -9.16 8.50 13.75
CA LYS A 133 -9.75 9.44 12.79
C LYS A 133 -10.76 8.81 11.82
N SER A 134 -10.83 7.49 11.79
CA SER A 134 -11.91 6.74 11.15
C SER A 134 -13.26 7.20 11.73
N VAL A 135 -14.27 7.27 10.86
CA VAL A 135 -15.57 7.95 11.08
C VAL A 135 -16.63 6.97 11.54
#